data_AF-A0A318WB95-F1
#
_entry.id   AF-A0A318WB95-F1
#
_cell.length_a   1.000
_cell.length_b   1.000
_cell.length_c   1.000
_cell.angle_alpha   90.00
_cell.angle_beta   90.00
_cell.angle_gamma   90.00
#
_symmetry.space_group_name_H-M   'P 1'
#
loop_
_entity.id
_entity.type
_entity.pdbx_description
1 polymer ?
#
loop_
_entity_poly.entity_id
_entity_poly.type
_entity_poly.pdbx_seq_one_letter_code
_entity_poly.pdbx_strand_id
1 'polypeptide(L)'
;MLDLDLLSGPSVTTREEPEWLDTGFTAGWIPAFRHRGNGQVHASHLEDGRLASAHILDTLPAEWVAERDARGRPGALVPEVQAGYLRGDRFFTLAELLRYPADA
;
A
#
# COMPACT_ATOMS: atom_id res chain seq x y z
N MET A 1 45.53 -29.97 8.21
CA MET A 1 44.23 -30.02 7.51
C MET A 1 43.22 -30.29 8.61
N LEU A 2 42.55 -29.25 9.12
CA LEU A 2 41.53 -29.37 10.16
C LEU A 2 40.16 -29.20 9.47
N ASP A 3 39.29 -30.19 9.66
CA ASP A 3 37.89 -30.18 9.27
C ASP A 3 37.12 -29.07 10.01
N LEU A 4 36.46 -28.21 9.23
CA LEU A 4 35.60 -27.12 9.71
C LEU A 4 34.14 -27.53 9.59
N ASP A 5 33.76 -28.64 10.23
CA ASP A 5 32.41 -29.21 10.13
C ASP A 5 31.63 -29.07 11.45
N LEU A 6 31.59 -27.84 11.99
CA LEU A 6 30.94 -27.54 13.28
C LEU A 6 30.27 -26.16 13.29
N LEU A 7 29.39 -25.90 12.31
CA LEU A 7 28.40 -24.82 12.40
C LEU A 7 27.05 -25.28 11.81
N SER A 8 26.46 -26.34 12.37
CA SER A 8 25.01 -26.54 12.26
C SER A 8 24.31 -25.53 13.17
N GLY A 9 24.15 -24.30 12.70
CA GLY A 9 23.16 -23.38 13.24
C GLY A 9 21.75 -23.91 12.94
N PRO A 10 20.73 -23.57 13.74
CA PRO A 10 19.37 -24.02 13.47
C PRO A 10 18.99 -23.57 12.07
N SER A 11 18.61 -24.53 11.21
CA SER A 11 18.04 -24.25 9.90
C SER A 11 16.85 -23.32 10.13
N VAL A 12 17.03 -22.05 9.76
CA VAL A 12 15.93 -21.10 9.70
C VAL A 12 14.95 -21.74 8.74
N THR A 13 13.85 -22.25 9.28
CA THR A 13 12.74 -22.70 8.46
C THR A 13 12.26 -21.40 7.84
N THR A 14 12.56 -21.18 6.56
CA THR A 14 11.93 -20.10 5.80
C THR A 14 10.44 -20.34 5.93
N ARG A 15 9.81 -19.63 6.86
CA ARG A 15 8.37 -19.56 6.96
C ARG A 15 7.97 -18.99 5.62
N GLU A 16 7.28 -19.78 4.80
CA GLU A 16 6.83 -19.35 3.48
C GLU A 16 6.04 -18.05 3.67
N GLU A 17 6.69 -16.92 3.40
CA GLU A 17 6.04 -15.63 3.43
C GLU A 17 5.10 -15.63 2.23
N PRO A 18 3.80 -15.36 2.43
CA PRO A 18 2.88 -15.30 1.32
C PRO A 18 3.41 -14.39 0.22
N GLU A 19 3.40 -14.81 -1.05
CA GLU A 19 3.93 -14.04 -2.19
C GLU A 19 3.34 -12.62 -2.33
N TRP A 20 2.26 -12.29 -1.61
CA TRP A 20 1.74 -10.91 -1.53
C TRP A 20 2.55 -9.98 -0.61
N LEU A 21 3.52 -10.49 0.16
CA LEU A 21 4.44 -9.70 0.99
C LEU A 21 5.64 -9.12 0.21
N ASP A 22 5.83 -9.47 -1.07
CA ASP A 22 7.01 -9.09 -1.86
C ASP A 22 7.04 -7.63 -2.35
N THR A 23 6.19 -6.76 -1.81
CA THR A 23 6.18 -5.35 -2.22
C THR A 23 6.20 -4.40 -1.03
N GLY A 24 7.38 -4.22 -0.44
CA GLY A 24 7.77 -2.97 0.24
C GLY A 24 6.81 -2.46 1.32
N PHE A 25 6.16 -3.36 2.05
CA PHE A 25 5.27 -3.04 3.16
C PHE A 25 6.11 -2.58 4.36
N THR A 26 6.43 -1.30 4.41
CA THR A 26 6.94 -0.70 5.64
C THR A 26 5.80 -0.74 6.66
N ALA A 27 5.89 -1.62 7.65
CA ALA A 27 5.25 -1.51 8.96
C ALA A 27 3.72 -1.26 9.03
N GLY A 28 2.88 -1.86 8.18
CA GLY A 28 1.41 -1.74 8.35
C GLY A 28 0.72 -0.71 7.46
N TRP A 29 1.45 -0.03 6.58
CA TRP A 29 0.93 1.09 5.80
C TRP A 29 0.44 0.66 4.42
N ILE A 30 -0.82 0.97 4.12
CA ILE A 30 -1.47 0.63 2.85
C ILE A 30 -1.77 1.93 2.09
N PRO A 31 -1.23 2.16 0.88
CA PRO A 31 -1.58 3.32 0.06
C PRO A 31 -3.09 3.42 -0.14
N ALA A 32 -3.67 4.59 0.02
CA ALA A 32 -5.11 4.80 -0.05
C ALA A 32 -5.45 6.21 -0.53
N PHE A 33 -6.72 6.39 -0.90
CA PHE A 33 -7.31 7.67 -1.24
C PHE A 33 -8.51 7.94 -0.35
N ARG A 34 -8.70 9.20 0.01
CA ARG A 34 -9.88 9.66 0.76
C ARG A 34 -10.58 10.75 -0.01
N HIS A 35 -11.89 10.63 -0.16
CA HIS A 35 -12.72 11.71 -0.67
C HIS A 35 -13.13 12.65 0.47
N ARG A 36 -12.68 13.91 0.42
CA ARG A 36 -12.82 14.88 1.52
C ARG A 36 -14.26 15.33 1.76
N GLY A 37 -15.13 15.26 0.75
CA GLY A 37 -16.53 15.70 0.86
C GLY A 37 -17.42 14.75 1.67
N ASN A 38 -17.12 13.46 1.69
CA ASN A 38 -17.95 12.43 2.31
C ASN A 38 -17.18 11.49 3.26
N GLY A 39 -15.84 11.61 3.31
CA GLY A 39 -14.98 10.82 4.18
C GLY A 39 -14.73 9.39 3.71
N GLN A 40 -15.26 8.97 2.56
CA GLN A 40 -15.03 7.63 2.02
C GLN A 40 -13.53 7.42 1.76
N VAL A 41 -13.05 6.22 2.08
CA VAL A 41 -11.66 5.82 1.88
C VAL A 41 -11.61 4.58 1.00
N HIS A 42 -10.74 4.60 -0.01
CA HIS A 42 -10.45 3.46 -0.86
C HIS A 42 -8.97 3.09 -0.72
N ALA A 43 -8.71 1.87 -0.24
CA ALA A 43 -7.37 1.29 -0.28
C ALA A 43 -6.96 1.08 -1.74
N SER A 44 -5.70 1.35 -2.06
CA SER A 44 -5.17 1.06 -3.39
C SER A 44 -5.04 -0.45 -3.52
N HIS A 45 -5.62 -0.99 -4.59
CA HIS A 45 -5.55 -2.39 -4.91
C HIS A 45 -5.39 -2.58 -6.42
N LEU A 46 -4.83 -3.73 -6.80
CA LEU A 46 -4.78 -4.20 -8.17
C LEU A 46 -6.17 -4.62 -8.64
N GLU A 47 -6.36 -4.82 -9.93
CA GLU A 47 -7.64 -5.25 -10.52
C GLU A 47 -8.13 -6.60 -9.96
N ASP A 48 -7.21 -7.45 -9.51
CA ASP A 48 -7.51 -8.73 -8.85
C ASP A 48 -7.91 -8.60 -7.35
N GLY A 49 -7.96 -7.38 -6.83
CA GLY A 49 -8.36 -7.08 -5.45
C GLY A 49 -7.22 -7.15 -4.43
N ARG A 50 -6.01 -7.57 -4.80
CA ARG A 50 -4.86 -7.54 -3.87
C ARG A 50 -4.44 -6.11 -3.59
N LEU A 51 -4.10 -5.82 -2.34
CA LEU A 51 -3.60 -4.51 -1.93
C LEU A 51 -2.32 -4.17 -2.70
N ALA A 52 -2.23 -2.93 -3.17
CA ALA A 52 -1.09 -2.43 -3.92
C ALA A 52 -0.08 -1.75 -2.98
N SER A 53 1.21 -1.82 -3.32
CA SER A 53 2.27 -1.08 -2.63
C SER A 53 2.44 0.36 -3.11
N ALA A 54 1.70 0.74 -4.15
CA ALA A 54 1.66 2.09 -4.69
C ALA A 54 0.22 2.60 -4.75
N HIS A 55 0.07 3.91 -4.87
CA HIS A 55 -1.21 4.54 -5.19
C HIS A 55 -1.64 4.16 -6.61
N ILE A 56 -2.72 3.36 -6.70
CA ILE A 56 -3.29 2.91 -7.98
C ILE A 56 -4.58 3.67 -8.24
N LEU A 57 -4.69 4.29 -9.42
CA LEU A 57 -5.88 5.05 -9.81
C LEU A 57 -6.93 4.18 -10.50
N ASP A 58 -6.50 3.13 -11.21
CA ASP A 58 -7.33 2.33 -12.10
C ASP A 58 -8.54 1.68 -11.40
N THR A 59 -8.42 1.43 -10.09
CA THR A 59 -9.43 0.78 -9.26
C THR A 59 -10.25 1.74 -8.41
N LEU A 60 -10.06 3.06 -8.58
CA LEU A 60 -10.87 4.05 -7.87
C LEU A 60 -12.32 4.10 -8.40
N PRO A 61 -13.28 4.49 -7.54
CA PRO A 61 -14.65 4.75 -7.97
C PRO A 61 -14.69 5.71 -9.16
N ALA A 62 -15.56 5.44 -10.12
CA ALA A 62 -15.62 6.23 -11.35
C ALA A 62 -15.97 7.69 -11.07
N GLU A 63 -16.78 7.95 -10.05
CA GLU A 63 -17.17 9.29 -9.59
C GLU A 63 -16.00 10.11 -9.01
N TRP A 64 -14.89 9.46 -8.65
CA TRP A 64 -13.69 10.14 -8.15
C TRP A 64 -12.74 10.57 -9.27
N VAL A 65 -12.97 10.08 -10.50
CA VAL A 65 -12.13 10.34 -11.67
C VAL A 65 -12.72 11.51 -12.46
N ALA A 66 -11.99 12.63 -12.50
CA ALA A 66 -12.40 13.82 -13.24
C ALA A 66 -12.15 13.68 -14.75
N GLU A 67 -11.02 13.06 -15.13
CA GLU A 67 -10.63 12.91 -16.53
C GLU A 67 -10.04 11.53 -16.78
N ARG A 68 -10.24 11.02 -17.99
CA ARG A 68 -9.70 9.74 -18.46
C ARG A 68 -8.89 9.93 -19.74
N ASP A 69 -7.86 9.12 -19.91
CA ASP A 69 -7.05 9.09 -21.13
C ASP A 69 -7.83 8.47 -22.31
N ALA A 70 -7.22 8.49 -23.50
CA ALA A 70 -7.83 7.92 -24.72
C ALA A 70 -8.10 6.40 -24.65
N ARG A 71 -7.56 5.71 -23.64
CA ARG A 71 -7.77 4.29 -23.37
C ARG A 71 -8.77 4.07 -22.22
N GLY A 72 -9.38 5.13 -21.69
CA GLY A 72 -10.35 5.08 -20.60
C GLY A 72 -9.72 4.98 -19.20
N ARG A 73 -8.40 5.06 -19.06
CA ARG A 73 -7.73 4.99 -17.76
C ARG A 73 -7.79 6.34 -17.04
N PRO A 74 -7.89 6.37 -15.71
CA PRO A 74 -7.89 7.62 -14.95
C PRO A 74 -6.64 8.46 -15.23
N GLY A 75 -6.84 9.71 -15.66
CA GLY A 75 -5.79 10.69 -15.91
C GLY A 75 -5.75 11.80 -14.85
N ALA A 76 -6.92 12.16 -14.29
CA ALA A 76 -7.05 13.12 -13.20
C ALA A 76 -8.18 12.73 -12.25
N LEU A 77 -8.04 13.10 -10.99
CA LEU A 77 -9.06 12.91 -9.95
C LEU A 77 -9.79 14.22 -9.67
N VAL A 78 -11.00 14.12 -9.12
CA VAL A 78 -11.71 15.29 -8.58
C VAL A 78 -10.90 15.91 -7.43
N PRO A 79 -10.93 17.25 -7.24
CA PRO A 79 -10.06 17.94 -6.29
C PRO A 79 -10.31 17.57 -4.82
N GLU A 80 -11.46 16.96 -4.51
CA GLU A 80 -11.82 16.45 -3.20
C GLU A 80 -11.03 15.18 -2.83
N VAL A 81 -10.44 14.47 -3.80
CA VAL A 81 -9.71 13.23 -3.55
C VAL A 81 -8.28 13.54 -3.09
N GLN A 82 -7.91 12.97 -1.96
CA GLN A 82 -6.60 13.13 -1.34
C GLN A 82 -5.88 11.79 -1.21
N ALA A 83 -4.64 11.72 -1.68
CA ALA A 83 -3.77 10.57 -1.47
C ALA A 83 -3.24 10.51 -0.02
N GLY A 84 -3.11 9.30 0.51
CA GLY A 84 -2.58 9.03 1.84
C GLY A 84 -2.39 7.54 2.06
N TYR A 85 -2.46 7.12 3.32
CA TYR A 85 -2.20 5.74 3.73
C TYR A 85 -3.17 5.30 4.82
N LEU A 86 -3.59 4.05 4.79
CA LEU A 86 -4.27 3.38 5.87
C LEU A 86 -3.26 2.71 6.80
N ARG A 87 -3.53 2.77 8.10
CA ARG A 87 -2.95 1.88 9.11
C ARG A 87 -4.08 1.44 10.03
N GLY A 88 -4.43 0.16 9.97
CA GLY A 88 -5.68 -0.34 10.53
C GLY A 88 -6.88 0.30 9.84
N ASP A 89 -7.79 0.87 10.63
CA ASP A 89 -9.01 1.55 10.19
C ASP A 89 -8.82 3.06 9.97
N ARG A 90 -7.62 3.59 10.25
CA ARG A 90 -7.36 5.03 10.20
C ARG A 90 -6.61 5.43 8.93
N PHE A 91 -7.11 6.48 8.28
CA PHE A 91 -6.43 7.17 7.19
C PHE A 91 -5.47 8.25 7.71
N PHE A 92 -4.29 8.30 7.12
CA PHE A 92 -3.24 9.27 7.37
C PHE A 92 -2.87 9.94 6.04
N THR A 93 -2.84 11.26 6.05
CA THR A 93 -2.22 12.03 4.97
C THR A 93 -0.70 11.80 4.97
N LEU A 94 -0.04 12.05 3.83
CA LEU A 94 1.43 12.00 3.77
C LEU A 94 2.07 12.91 4.85
N ALA A 95 1.49 14.07 5.12
CA ALA A 95 1.99 14.99 6.15
C ALA A 95 1.86 14.40 7.57
N GLU A 96 0.80 13.67 7.87
CA GLU A 96 0.65 12.97 9.15
C GLU A 96 1.60 11.77 9.25
N LEU A 97 1.76 11.02 8.16
CA LEU A 97 2.71 9.90 8.10
C LEU A 97 4.14 10.35 8.39
N LEU A 98 4.58 11.47 7.80
CA LEU A 98 5.92 12.03 8.04
C LEU A 98 6.15 12.49 9.50
N ARG A 99 5.09 12.70 10.26
CA ARG A 99 5.14 13.01 11.71
C ARG A 99 4.87 11.79 12.58
N TYR A 100 4.62 10.63 11.99
CA TYR A 100 4.32 9.42 12.74
C TYR A 100 5.59 8.89 13.41
N PRO A 101 5.57 8.57 14.71
CA PRO A 101 6.74 8.03 15.40
C PRO A 101 7.18 6.71 14.77
N ALA A 102 8.47 6.56 14.46
CA ALA A 102 9.00 5.35 13.84
C ALA A 102 8.95 4.12 14.77
N ASP A 103 8.77 4.35 16.06
CA ASP A 103 8.71 3.38 17.16
C ASP A 103 7.28 3.07 17.65
N ALA A 104 6.25 3.58 16.96
CA ALA A 104 4.83 3.36 17.28
C ALA A 104 4.15 2.28 16.44
#